data_AF-A0A2D6PVN7-F1
#
_entry.id   AF-A0A2D6PVN7-F1
#
_cell.length_a   1.000
_cell.length_b   1.000
_cell.length_c   1.000
_cell.angle_alpha   90.00
_cell.angle_beta   90.00
_cell.angle_gamma   90.00
#
_symmetry.space_group_name_H-M   'P 1'
#
loop_
_entity.id
_entity.type
_entity.pdbx_description
1 polymer ?
#
loop_
_entity_poly.entity_id
_entity_poly.type
_entity_poly.pdbx_seq_one_letter_code
_entity_poly.pdbx_strand_id
1 'polypeptide(L)' 'MSVTVPNVAASPLSTAIQTLKDAGLTNQAYQNTAGQRISPDGHLSDPCEGTKPKAGSEVNADAAITVRVIVSADEA' A
#
# COMPACT_ATOMS: atom_id res chain seq x y z
N MET A 1 13.30 11.45 -10.67
CA MET A 1 12.73 12.23 -9.55
C MET A 1 12.48 11.25 -8.43
N SER A 2 13.21 11.37 -7.31
CA SER A 2 12.90 10.57 -6.13
C SER A 2 11.65 11.14 -5.45
N VAL A 3 10.77 10.26 -5.01
CA VAL A 3 9.61 10.53 -4.17
C VAL A 3 9.72 9.70 -2.91
N THR A 4 9.34 10.28 -1.79
CA THR A 4 9.37 9.59 -0.50
C THR A 4 8.13 8.73 -0.38
N VAL A 5 8.30 7.44 -0.06
CA VAL A 5 7.16 6.57 0.23
C VAL A 5 6.45 7.07 1.49
N PRO A 6 5.18 7.48 1.43
CA PRO A 6 4.46 7.89 2.62
C PRO A 6 4.25 6.72 3.59
N ASN A 7 4.17 7.03 4.89
CA ASN A 7 3.83 6.03 5.90
C ASN A 7 2.33 5.79 5.94
N VAL A 8 1.92 4.64 5.41
CA VAL A 8 0.53 4.18 5.38
C VAL A 8 0.32 2.93 6.24
N ALA A 9 1.34 2.51 7.00
CA ALA A 9 1.22 1.39 7.93
C ALA A 9 0.15 1.70 8.99
N ALA A 10 -0.65 0.70 9.35
CA ALA A 10 -1.81 0.81 10.24
C ALA A 10 -2.92 1.77 9.76
N SER A 11 -2.81 2.33 8.56
CA SER A 11 -3.88 3.11 7.93
C SER A 11 -4.73 2.22 7.00
N PRO A 12 -6.01 2.58 6.79
CA PRO A 12 -6.86 1.88 5.83
C PRO A 12 -6.31 2.08 4.41
N LEU A 13 -6.51 1.07 3.58
CA LEU A 13 -5.98 1.05 2.23
C LEU A 13 -6.48 2.21 1.36
N SER A 14 -7.71 2.67 1.57
CA SER A 14 -8.26 3.84 0.88
C SER A 14 -7.41 5.10 1.07
N THR A 15 -7.08 5.40 2.33
CA THR A 15 -6.17 6.49 2.68
C THR A 15 -4.79 6.25 2.08
N ALA A 16 -4.29 5.01 2.18
CA ALA A 16 -2.99 4.64 1.63
C ALA A 16 -2.89 4.92 0.13
N ILE A 17 -3.89 4.50 -0.65
CA ILE A 17 -3.97 4.75 -2.10
C ILE A 17 -3.95 6.25 -2.36
N GLN A 18 -4.78 7.03 -1.66
CA GLN A 18 -4.82 8.48 -1.85
C GLN A 18 -3.48 9.14 -1.56
N THR A 19 -2.84 8.81 -0.42
CA THR A 19 -1.54 9.38 -0.07
C THR A 19 -0.45 8.99 -1.07
N LEU A 20 -0.47 7.75 -1.55
CA LEU A 20 0.50 7.29 -2.54
C LEU A 20 0.26 7.96 -3.90
N LYS A 21 -1.00 8.12 -4.32
CA LYS A 21 -1.37 8.81 -5.56
C LYS A 21 -1.01 10.30 -5.50
N ASP A 22 -1.21 10.94 -4.35
CA ASP A 22 -0.80 12.33 -4.08
C ASP A 22 0.72 12.49 -4.13
N ALA A 23 1.47 11.51 -3.59
CA ALA A 23 2.92 11.43 -3.71
C ALA A 23 3.43 11.11 -5.13
N GLY A 24 2.54 10.90 -6.11
CA GLY A 24 2.88 10.54 -7.49
C GLY A 24 3.26 9.08 -7.71
N LEU A 25 3.03 8.21 -6.72
CA LEU A 25 3.28 6.78 -6.75
C LEU A 25 2.06 6.05 -7.33
N THR A 26 2.00 5.96 -8.65
CA THR A 26 0.89 5.29 -9.36
C THR A 26 1.13 3.80 -9.61
N ASN A 27 2.38 3.34 -9.49
CA ASN A 27 2.76 1.95 -9.76
C ASN A 27 2.72 1.10 -8.48
N GLN A 28 1.51 0.81 -8.00
CA GLN A 28 1.28 0.16 -6.71
C GLN A 28 0.75 -1.26 -6.88
N ALA A 29 1.38 -2.22 -6.21
CA ALA A 29 0.93 -3.58 -6.09
C ALA A 29 0.41 -3.82 -4.67
N TYR A 30 -0.76 -4.42 -4.54
CA TYR A 30 -1.35 -4.74 -3.24
C TYR A 30 -1.31 -6.24 -3.05
N GLN A 31 -0.77 -6.66 -1.91
CA GLN A 31 -0.70 -8.07 -1.53
C GLN A 31 -1.17 -8.22 -0.09
N ASN A 32 -1.88 -9.31 0.20
CA ASN A 32 -2.19 -9.65 1.58
C ASN A 32 -0.94 -10.17 2.32
N THR A 33 -1.08 -10.38 3.62
CA THR A 33 -0.05 -11.00 4.47
C THR A 33 0.39 -12.39 3.99
N ALA A 34 -0.49 -13.12 3.32
CA ALA A 34 -0.20 -14.40 2.69
C ALA A 34 0.53 -14.28 1.33
N GLY A 35 0.85 -13.07 0.86
CA GLY A 35 1.52 -12.81 -0.42
C GLY A 35 0.62 -12.96 -1.65
N GLN A 36 -0.70 -13.08 -1.46
CA GLN A 36 -1.66 -13.09 -2.55
C GLN A 36 -1.91 -11.68 -3.02
N ARG A 37 -1.89 -11.46 -4.34
CA ARG A 37 -2.29 -10.18 -4.93
C ARG A 37 -3.76 -9.95 -4.64
N ILE A 38 -4.10 -8.80 -4.09
CA ILE A 38 -5.47 -8.40 -3.80
C ILE A 38 -5.84 -7.14 -4.57
N SER A 39 -7.13 -6.96 -4.80
CA SER A 39 -7.66 -5.73 -5.37
C SER A 39 -7.87 -4.70 -4.27
N PRO A 40 -7.30 -3.49 -4.39
CA PRO A 40 -7.42 -2.44 -3.39
C PRO A 40 -8.88 -2.03 -3.14
N ASP A 41 -9.73 -2.02 -4.17
CA ASP A 41 -11.16 -1.69 -4.07
C ASP A 41 -11.94 -2.58 -3.11
N GLY A 42 -11.60 -3.87 -3.03
CA GLY A 42 -12.29 -4.83 -2.14
C GLY A 42 -11.83 -4.73 -0.67
N HIS A 43 -10.71 -4.05 -0.42
CA HIS A 43 -10.01 -4.02 0.86
C HIS A 43 -9.69 -2.59 1.30
N LEU A 44 -10.50 -1.62 0.87
CA LEU A 44 -10.30 -0.20 1.16
C LEU A 44 -10.28 0.11 2.67
N SER A 45 -10.98 -0.70 3.46
CA SER A 45 -11.08 -0.60 4.92
C SER A 45 -10.02 -1.42 5.66
N ASP A 46 -9.35 -2.35 4.97
CA ASP A 46 -8.37 -3.22 5.62
C ASP A 46 -7.10 -2.43 6.00
N PRO A 47 -6.56 -2.69 7.20
CA PRO A 47 -5.35 -2.03 7.64
C PRO A 47 -4.14 -2.54 6.85
N CYS A 48 -3.29 -1.62 6.41
CA CYS A 48 -2.01 -1.98 5.80
C CYS A 48 -1.01 -2.42 6.88
N GLU A 49 -0.38 -3.57 6.71
CA GLU A 49 0.75 -4.02 7.54
C GLU A 49 1.98 -3.12 7.31
N GLY A 50 2.16 -2.67 6.06
CA GLY A 50 3.26 -1.80 5.67
C GLY A 50 3.49 -1.80 4.17
N THR A 51 4.59 -1.18 3.75
CA THR A 51 4.97 -1.06 2.33
C THR A 51 6.39 -1.56 2.11
N LYS A 52 6.65 -2.05 0.90
CA LYS A 52 7.97 -2.34 0.39
C LYS A 52 8.21 -1.54 -0.90
N PRO A 53 9.27 -0.72 -0.95
CA PRO A 53 10.19 -0.35 0.13
C PRO A 53 9.49 0.40 1.28
N LYS A 54 10.17 0.43 2.44
CA LYS A 54 9.64 0.94 3.72
C LYS A 54 9.08 2.35 3.55
N ALA A 55 8.04 2.66 4.33
CA ALA A 55 7.62 4.04 4.54
C ALA A 55 8.79 4.96 4.94
N GLY A 56 8.93 6.09 4.25
CA GLY A 56 10.02 7.04 4.38
C GLY A 56 11.23 6.73 3.49
N SER A 57 11.23 5.63 2.73
CA SER A 57 12.26 5.36 1.73
C SER A 57 12.06 6.24 0.50
N GLU A 58 13.15 6.74 -0.07
CA GLU A 58 13.12 7.42 -1.35
C GLU A 58 13.13 6.41 -2.48
N VAL A 59 12.14 6.49 -3.37
CA VAL A 59 12.02 5.67 -4.58
C VAL A 59 11.82 6.54 -5.80
N ASN A 60 11.95 5.97 -6.99
CA ASN A 60 11.47 6.68 -8.19
C ASN A 60 9.94 6.73 -8.21
N ALA A 61 9.35 7.78 -8.78
CA ALA A 61 7.88 7.87 -8.92
C ALA A 61 7.26 6.70 -9.70
N ASP A 62 8.02 6.10 -10.61
CA ASP A 62 7.63 4.92 -11.40
C ASP A 62 7.94 3.57 -10.71
N ALA A 63 8.63 3.60 -9.57
CA ALA A 63 9.04 2.38 -8.90
C ALA A 63 7.83 1.61 -8.36
N ALA A 64 7.85 0.29 -8.52
CA ALA A 64 6.78 -0.57 -8.04
C ALA A 64 6.78 -0.62 -6.49
N ILE A 65 5.74 -0.06 -5.88
CA ILE A 65 5.52 -0.13 -4.44
C ILE A 65 4.61 -1.31 -4.14
N THR A 66 5.09 -2.24 -3.31
CA THR A 66 4.25 -3.34 -2.82
C THR A 66 3.67 -2.97 -1.45
N VAL A 67 2.36 -2.75 -1.37
CA VAL A 67 1.64 -2.54 -0.12
C VAL A 67 1.19 -3.89 0.41
N ARG A 68 1.59 -4.20 1.65
CA ARG A 68 1.12 -5.36 2.40
C ARG A 68 -0.09 -4.98 3.22
N VAL A 69 -1.11 -5.81 3.12
CA VAL A 69 -2.41 -5.56 3.71
C VAL A 69 -2.72 -6.70 4.63
N ILE A 70 -3.11 -6.36 5.85
CA ILE A 70 -3.66 -7.33 6.77
C ILE A 70 -5.09 -7.50 6.31
N VAL A 71 -5.30 -8.43 5.37
CA VAL A 71 -6.64 -8.89 5.08
C VAL A 71 -7.06 -9.63 6.33
N SER A 72 -7.83 -8.94 7.16
CA SER A 72 -8.62 -9.64 8.15
C SER A 72 -9.48 -10.57 7.31
N ALA A 73 -9.30 -11.88 7.46
CA ALA A 73 -10.36 -12.80 7.10
C ALA A 73 -11.52 -12.39 8.03
N ASP A 74 -12.30 -11.39 7.61
CA ASP A 74 -13.59 -11.11 8.19
C ASP A 74 -14.34 -12.42 8.05
N GLU A 75 -14.58 -13.04 9.19
CA GLU A 75 -15.07 -14.40 9.28
C GLU A 75 -16.39 -14.54 8.51
N ALA A 76 -16.43 -15.60 7.69
CA ALA A 76 -17.59 -16.42 7.30
C ALA A 76 -19.01 -15.83 7.47
#